data_AF-A0A9E5JHA5-F1
#
_entry.id   AF-A0A9E5JHA5-F1
#
_cell.length_a   1.000
_cell.length_b   1.000
_cell.length_c   1.000
_cell.angle_alpha   90.00
_cell.angle_beta   90.00
_cell.angle_gamma   90.00
#
_symmetry.space_group_name_H-M   'P 1'
#
loop_
_entity.id
_entity.type
_entity.pdbx_description
1 polymer ?
#
loop_
_entity_poly.entity_id
_entity_poly.type
_entity_poly.pdbx_seq_one_letter_code
_entity_poly.pdbx_strand_id
1 'polypeptide(L)' 'IATFEHSTFVQGAMFGLNSFDQWGVELGKQLAAKVAAGINGTPDSKADSSTSSLIAQHRRWRNPR' A
#
# COMPACT_ATOMS: atom_id res chain seq x y z
N ILE A 1 -16.96 24.01 -1.31
CA ILE A 1 -16.77 22.66 -1.87
C ILE A 1 -16.52 22.76 -3.37
N ALA A 2 -17.51 23.15 -4.17
CA ALA A 2 -17.37 23.30 -5.64
C ALA A 2 -16.17 24.16 -6.09
N THR A 3 -15.89 25.29 -5.44
CA THR A 3 -14.72 26.14 -5.78
C THR A 3 -13.39 25.39 -5.71
N PHE A 4 -13.21 24.51 -4.72
CA PHE A 4 -11.97 23.75 -4.56
C PHE A 4 -11.89 22.58 -5.52
N GLU A 5 -13.00 21.91 -5.80
CA GLU A 5 -13.08 20.84 -6.81
C GLU A 5 -12.65 21.35 -8.20
N HIS A 6 -13.16 22.53 -8.60
CA HIS A 6 -12.77 23.15 -9.86
C HIS A 6 -11.32 23.63 -9.85
N SER A 7 -10.80 24.12 -8.73
CA SER A 7 -9.37 24.47 -8.60
C SER A 7 -8.46 23.25 -8.81
N THR A 8 -8.76 22.12 -8.16
CA THR A 8 -8.01 20.87 -8.34
C THR A 8 -8.12 20.34 -9.78
N PHE A 9 -9.29 20.46 -10.41
CA PHE A 9 -9.48 20.12 -11.82
C PHE A 9 -8.59 20.96 -12.75
N VAL A 10 -8.61 22.29 -12.61
CA VAL A 10 -7.83 23.20 -13.46
C VAL A 10 -6.33 22.94 -13.31
N GLN A 11 -5.86 22.70 -12.07
CA GLN A 11 -4.46 22.33 -11.83
C GLN A 11 -4.09 21.03 -12.56
N GLY A 12 -4.91 19.98 -12.45
CA GLY A 12 -4.66 18.71 -13.16
C GLY A 12 -4.62 18.88 -14.68
N ALA A 13 -5.56 19.66 -15.23
CA ALA A 13 -5.60 19.98 -16.66
C ALA A 13 -4.33 20.74 -17.11
N MET A 14 -3.84 21.70 -16.31
CA MET A 14 -2.61 22.44 -16.58
C MET A 14 -1.36 21.53 -16.57
N PHE A 15 -1.31 20.54 -15.68
CA PHE A 15 -0.20 19.59 -15.60
C PHE A 15 -0.32 18.41 -16.57
N GLY A 16 -1.41 18.30 -17.35
CA GLY A 16 -1.66 17.15 -18.22
C GLY A 16 -1.88 15.85 -17.45
N LEU A 17 -2.38 15.94 -16.22
CA LEU A 17 -2.67 14.80 -15.34
C LEU A 17 -4.18 14.56 -15.27
N ASN A 18 -4.56 13.31 -15.00
CA ASN A 18 -5.96 12.96 -14.76
C ASN A 18 -6.31 13.07 -13.28
N SER A 19 -7.03 14.12 -12.89
CA SER A 19 -7.45 14.34 -11.49
C SER A 19 -8.46 13.32 -10.94
N PHE A 20 -9.00 12.44 -11.78
CA PHE A 20 -10.07 11.51 -11.42
C PHE A 20 -9.62 10.04 -11.37
N ASP A 21 -8.36 9.73 -11.70
CA ASP A 21 -7.82 8.38 -11.53
C ASP A 21 -7.11 8.19 -10.19
N GLN A 22 -6.90 6.92 -9.83
CA GLN A 22 -6.31 6.52 -8.54
C GLN A 22 -5.47 5.25 -8.67
N TRP A 23 -4.69 5.10 -9.74
CA TRP A 23 -3.87 3.88 -9.94
C TRP A 23 -2.88 3.61 -8.80
N GLY A 24 -2.42 4.66 -8.11
CA GLY A 24 -1.45 4.57 -7.03
C GLY A 24 -1.88 3.72 -5.82
N VAL A 25 -3.17 3.42 -5.66
CA VAL A 25 -3.67 2.60 -4.53
C VAL A 25 -3.47 1.10 -4.74
N GLU A 26 -3.30 0.66 -5.98
CA GLU A 26 -3.47 -0.75 -6.34
C GLU A 26 -2.30 -1.63 -5.87
N LEU A 27 -1.06 -1.16 -6.05
CA LEU A 27 0.11 -1.90 -5.58
C LEU A 27 0.08 -2.10 -4.06
N GLY A 28 -0.31 -1.08 -3.30
CA GLY A 28 -0.43 -1.18 -1.84
C GLY A 28 -1.46 -2.23 -1.41
N LYS A 29 -2.63 -2.27 -2.07
CA LYS A 29 -3.66 -3.29 -1.83
C LYS A 29 -3.13 -4.70 -2.09
N GLN A 30 -2.41 -4.90 -3.20
CA GLN A 30 -1.84 -6.20 -3.55
C GLN A 30 -0.74 -6.64 -2.59
N LEU A 31 0.15 -5.73 -2.18
CA LEU A 31 1.21 -6.01 -1.22
C LEU A 31 0.64 -6.31 0.17
N ALA A 32 -0.38 -5.57 0.61
CA ALA A 32 -1.03 -5.81 1.90
C ALA A 32 -1.62 -7.22 2.00
N ALA A 33 -2.24 -7.73 0.93
CA ALA A 33 -2.74 -9.11 0.89
C ALA A 33 -1.62 -10.15 1.06
N LYS A 34 -0.47 -9.95 0.41
CA LYS A 34 0.71 -10.83 0.54
C LYS A 34 1.31 -10.78 1.95
N VAL A 35 1.44 -9.58 2.52
CA VAL A 35 1.93 -9.40 3.89
C VAL A 35 0.98 -10.05 4.90
N ALA A 36 -0.34 -9.91 4.72
CA ALA A 36 -1.33 -10.56 5.59
C ALA A 36 -1.22 -12.09 5.56
N ALA A 37 -1.03 -12.70 4.39
CA ALA A 37 -0.74 -14.12 4.26
C ALA A 37 0.58 -14.49 4.97
N GLY A 38 1.63 -13.71 4.74
CA GLY A 38 2.91 -13.81 5.42
C GLY A 38 2.81 -13.68 6.94
N ILE A 39 1.86 -12.94 7.50
CA ILE A 39 1.66 -12.87 8.95
C ILE A 39 0.98 -14.15 9.50
N ASN A 40 0.11 -14.79 8.71
CA ASN A 40 -0.70 -15.95 9.11
C ASN A 40 -0.02 -17.31 8.95
N GLY A 41 1.26 -17.33 8.54
CA GLY A 41 2.05 -18.56 8.53
C GLY A 41 2.37 -19.12 7.16
N THR A 42 1.82 -18.56 6.07
CA THR A 42 2.18 -18.90 4.68
C THR A 42 3.27 -17.96 4.18
N PRO A 43 4.56 -18.33 4.26
CA PRO A 43 5.64 -17.40 3.94
C PRO A 43 5.66 -17.17 2.43
N ASP A 44 5.62 -15.91 2.00
CA ASP A 44 5.92 -15.56 0.62
C ASP A 44 7.45 -15.58 0.44
N SER A 45 7.96 -16.57 -0.29
CA SER A 45 9.38 -16.72 -0.62
C SER A 45 9.97 -15.54 -1.42
N LYS A 46 9.13 -14.61 -1.89
CA LYS A 46 9.54 -13.48 -2.74
C LYS A 46 9.60 -12.13 -2.01
N ALA A 47 9.30 -12.08 -0.72
CA ALA A 47 9.45 -10.84 0.05
C ALA A 47 10.93 -10.46 0.17
N ASP A 48 11.24 -9.17 0.09
CA ASP A 48 12.59 -8.67 0.33
C ASP A 48 13.01 -8.89 1.80
N SER A 49 14.30 -8.72 2.07
CA SER A 49 14.89 -8.99 3.39
C SER A 49 14.34 -8.08 4.49
N SER A 50 13.96 -6.84 4.18
CA SER A 50 13.36 -5.91 5.15
C SER A 50 11.95 -6.39 5.53
N THR A 51 11.10 -6.65 4.53
CA THR A 51 9.71 -7.08 4.74
C THR A 51 9.63 -8.42 5.49
N SER A 52 10.44 -9.40 5.10
CA SER A 52 10.49 -10.72 5.75
C SER A 52 10.98 -10.66 7.20
N SER A 53 11.99 -9.83 7.49
CA SER A 53 12.49 -9.61 8.85
C SER A 53 11.44 -9.00 9.76
N LEU A 54 10.69 -8.00 9.28
CA LEU A 54 9.60 -7.37 10.04
C LEU A 54 8.43 -8.34 10.30
N ILE A 55 8.06 -9.17 9.32
CA ILE A 55 7.04 -10.22 9.51
C ILE A 55 7.48 -11.21 10.59
N ALA A 56 8.74 -11.65 10.55
CA ALA A 56 9.28 -12.56 11.56
C ALA A 56 9.30 -11.92 12.97
N GLN A 57 9.70 -10.65 13.07
CA GLN A 57 9.67 -9.89 14.33
C GLN A 57 8.24 -9.76 14.87
N HIS A 58 7.28 -9.39 14.03
CA HIS A 58 5.87 -9.29 14.41
C HIS A 58 5.31 -10.63 14.93
N ARG A 59 5.64 -11.76 14.29
CA ARG A 59 5.25 -13.09 14.78
C ARG A 59 5.84 -13.40 16.15
N ARG A 60 7.10 -13.02 16.41
CA ARG A 60 7.74 -13.17 17.73
C ARG A 60 7.02 -12.35 18.81
N TRP A 61 6.62 -11.12 18.51
CA TRP A 61 5.88 -10.28 19.46
C TRP A 61 4.48 -10.77 19.76
N ARG A 62 3.79 -11.42 18.81
CA ARG A 62 2.45 -11.99 19.05
C ARG A 62 2.46 -13.26 19.89
N ASN A 63 3.52 -14.05 19.85
CA ASN A 63 3.74 -15.19 20.75
C ASN A 63 4.99 -14.94 21.59
N PRO A 64 4.94 -13.99 22.55
CA PRO A 64 5.97 -13.90 23.56
C PRO A 64 5.87 -15.20 24.36
N ARG A 65 6.97 -15.95 24.42
CA ARG A 65 7.05 -17.09 25.33
C ARG A 65 6.82 -16.65 26.76
#